data_AF-A0AAE0MNH7-F1
#
_entry.id   AF-A0AAE0MNH7-F1
#
_cell.length_a   1.000
_cell.length_b   1.000
_cell.length_c   1.000
_cell.angle_alpha   90.00
_cell.angle_beta   90.00
_cell.angle_gamma   90.00
#
_symmetry.space_group_name_H-M   'P 1'
#
loop_
_entity.id
_entity.type
_entity.pdbx_description
1 polymer ?
#
loop_
_entity_poly.entity_id
_entity_poly.type
_entity_poly.pdbx_seq_one_letter_code
_entity_poly.pdbx_strand_id
1 'polypeptide(L)'
;MNYGPAVDQSSNLSPKWGDCLQLRANIDSGGSWQFFSGRQTVIASYESCAIGVETSKGTLAGTLTKIGNIDLIKIVEYTEAMLINKGGDQVATDRNGKKYVKWDAKVGSKGTMECYQLVLRNNKFGVDWGLYHT
;
A
#
# COMPACT_ATOMS: atom_id res chain seq x y z
N MET A 1 -4.91 2.81 13.97
CA MET A 1 -3.62 2.72 13.24
C MET A 1 -3.39 4.05 12.57
N ASN A 2 -2.24 4.66 12.80
CA ASN A 2 -1.85 5.89 12.13
C ASN A 2 -1.10 5.53 10.85
N TYR A 3 -1.51 6.13 9.73
CA TYR A 3 -0.80 6.05 8.46
C TYR A 3 -0.06 7.36 8.27
N GLY A 4 1.24 7.28 7.98
CA GLY A 4 1.98 8.41 7.47
C GLY A 4 1.44 8.82 6.09
N PRO A 5 1.69 10.07 5.64
CA PRO A 5 1.31 10.48 4.30
C PRO A 5 1.98 9.59 3.25
N ALA A 6 1.21 9.19 2.24
CA ALA A 6 1.77 8.53 1.07
C ALA A 6 2.67 9.51 0.29
N VAL A 7 3.77 8.99 -0.24
CA VAL A 7 4.72 9.72 -1.08
C VAL A 7 4.70 9.09 -2.46
N ASP A 8 4.55 9.94 -3.48
CA ASP A 8 4.47 9.50 -4.86
C ASP A 8 5.81 8.94 -5.33
N GLN A 9 5.79 7.75 -5.89
CA GLN A 9 6.92 7.04 -6.50
C GLN A 9 6.56 6.57 -7.93
N SER A 10 5.58 7.22 -8.56
CA SER A 10 5.13 6.90 -9.91
C SER A 10 6.25 7.12 -10.92
N SER A 11 6.38 6.18 -11.84
CA SER A 11 7.30 6.20 -12.97
C SER A 11 6.68 5.44 -14.16
N ASN A 12 7.30 5.50 -15.34
CA ASN A 12 6.82 4.72 -16.49
C ASN A 12 6.88 3.19 -16.26
N LEU A 13 7.69 2.74 -15.31
CA LEU A 13 7.82 1.33 -14.92
C LEU A 13 6.88 0.93 -13.78
N SER A 14 6.07 1.86 -13.27
CA SER A 14 5.10 1.56 -12.21
C SER A 14 3.96 0.64 -12.69
N PRO A 15 3.23 0.01 -11.75
CA PRO A 15 2.07 -0.80 -12.10
C PRO A 15 0.95 0.02 -12.73
N LYS A 16 0.06 -0.65 -13.44
CA LYS A 16 -1.20 -0.07 -13.90
C LYS A 16 -2.17 0.06 -12.72
N TRP A 17 -2.87 1.19 -12.63
CA TRP A 17 -3.86 1.41 -11.58
C TRP A 17 -4.99 0.38 -11.59
N GLY A 18 -5.45 -0.04 -12.77
CA GLY A 18 -6.45 -1.10 -12.91
C GLY A 18 -6.04 -2.42 -12.24
N ASP A 19 -4.77 -2.81 -12.32
CA ASP A 19 -4.26 -4.02 -11.68
C ASP A 19 -4.27 -3.88 -10.16
N CYS A 20 -3.97 -2.68 -9.64
CA CYS A 20 -4.05 -2.39 -8.21
C CYS A 20 -5.50 -2.36 -7.69
N LEU A 21 -6.45 -1.89 -8.49
CA LEU A 21 -7.88 -1.96 -8.16
C LEU A 21 -8.36 -3.41 -8.14
N GLN A 22 -7.89 -4.26 -9.06
CA GLN A 22 -8.23 -5.68 -9.05
C GLN A 22 -7.57 -6.40 -7.87
N LEU A 23 -6.32 -6.08 -7.52
CA LEU A 23 -5.66 -6.58 -6.30
C LEU A 23 -6.51 -6.27 -5.07
N ARG A 24 -6.95 -5.01 -4.93
CA ARG A 24 -7.84 -4.56 -3.85
C ARG A 24 -9.14 -5.37 -3.82
N ALA A 25 -9.78 -5.57 -4.97
CA ALA A 25 -11.03 -6.35 -5.05
C ALA A 25 -10.82 -7.81 -4.62
N ASN A 26 -9.70 -8.42 -4.99
CA ASN A 26 -9.39 -9.82 -4.62
C ASN A 26 -9.26 -10.03 -3.10
N ILE A 27 -8.84 -9.00 -2.36
CA ILE A 27 -8.63 -9.05 -0.90
C ILE A 27 -9.76 -8.39 -0.09
N ASP A 28 -10.79 -7.87 -0.75
CA ASP A 28 -11.89 -7.16 -0.09
C ASP A 28 -12.70 -8.07 0.83
N SER A 29 -12.80 -9.36 0.47
CA SER A 29 -13.50 -10.38 1.25
C SER A 29 -12.78 -10.83 2.53
N GLY A 30 -11.55 -10.37 2.76
CA GLY A 30 -10.76 -10.74 3.94
C GLY A 30 -9.35 -11.18 3.58
N GLY A 31 -8.58 -11.55 4.61
CA GLY A 31 -7.23 -12.05 4.46
C GLY A 31 -6.29 -11.51 5.51
N SER A 32 -5.27 -12.29 5.83
CA SER A 32 -4.17 -11.82 6.65
C SER A 32 -2.87 -12.49 6.26
N TRP A 33 -1.80 -11.74 6.29
CA TRP A 33 -0.48 -12.19 5.90
C TRP A 33 0.46 -12.10 7.08
N GLN A 34 1.43 -13.00 7.10
CA GLN A 34 2.49 -13.01 8.07
C GLN A 34 3.82 -12.81 7.37
N PHE A 35 4.69 -12.00 7.95
CA PHE A 35 6.04 -11.76 7.45
C PHE A 35 7.03 -11.61 8.60
N PHE A 36 8.30 -11.87 8.32
CA PHE A 36 9.36 -11.71 9.31
C PHE A 36 9.86 -10.28 9.32
N SER A 37 9.95 -9.69 10.52
CA SER A 37 10.51 -8.36 10.73
C SER A 37 11.98 -8.29 10.27
N GLY A 38 12.38 -7.14 9.72
CA GLY A 38 13.73 -6.87 9.23
C GLY A 38 14.02 -7.37 7.81
N ARG A 39 13.00 -7.74 7.04
CA ARG A 39 13.12 -8.07 5.61
C ARG A 39 11.97 -7.45 4.83
N GLN A 40 12.32 -6.86 3.68
CA GLN A 40 11.34 -6.49 2.67
C GLN A 40 10.64 -7.76 2.15
N THR A 41 9.32 -7.73 2.12
CA THR A 41 8.47 -8.87 1.74
C THR A 41 7.34 -8.39 0.85
N VAL A 42 7.13 -9.03 -0.30
CA VAL A 42 5.90 -8.87 -1.09
C VAL A 42 4.76 -9.59 -0.37
N ILE A 43 3.71 -8.86 0.00
CA ILE A 43 2.59 -9.39 0.77
C ILE A 43 1.42 -9.78 -0.13
N ALA A 44 1.16 -8.98 -1.16
CA ALA A 44 0.09 -9.24 -2.10
C ALA A 44 0.48 -8.71 -3.47
N SER A 45 0.10 -9.42 -4.52
CA SER A 45 0.31 -8.99 -5.89
C SER A 45 -0.80 -9.46 -6.81
N TYR A 46 -1.01 -8.71 -7.88
CA TYR A 46 -1.87 -9.06 -9.00
C TYR A 46 -1.35 -8.38 -10.26
N GLU A 47 -1.05 -9.18 -11.29
CA GLU A 47 -0.46 -8.71 -12.56
C GLU A 47 0.72 -7.76 -12.29
N SER A 48 0.66 -6.50 -12.75
CA SER A 48 1.75 -5.57 -12.54
C SER A 48 1.84 -5.01 -11.11
N CYS A 49 0.78 -5.08 -10.30
CA CYS A 49 0.71 -4.42 -9.00
C CYS A 49 1.18 -5.31 -7.86
N ALA A 50 2.14 -4.83 -7.06
CA ALA A 50 2.63 -5.47 -5.85
C ALA A 50 2.56 -4.52 -4.65
N ILE A 51 2.20 -5.06 -3.49
CA ILE A 51 2.35 -4.38 -2.19
C ILE A 51 3.45 -5.09 -1.41
N GLY A 52 4.49 -4.35 -1.09
CA GLY A 52 5.57 -4.81 -0.23
C GLY A 52 5.57 -4.08 1.11
N VAL A 53 6.07 -4.78 2.14
CA VAL A 53 6.21 -4.24 3.49
C VAL A 53 7.56 -4.59 4.08
N GLU A 54 8.03 -3.75 4.98
CA GLU A 54 9.16 -3.99 5.85
C GLU A 54 8.89 -3.33 7.20
N THR A 55 9.28 -3.96 8.31
CA THR A 55 9.16 -3.29 9.62
C THR A 55 10.15 -2.13 9.72
N SER A 56 9.69 -0.95 10.12
CA SER A 56 10.54 0.23 10.33
C SER A 56 11.60 -0.04 11.41
N LYS A 57 12.66 0.79 11.40
CA LYS A 57 13.77 0.72 12.37
C LYS A 57 13.26 0.73 13.82
N GLY A 58 13.84 -0.14 14.66
CA GLY A 58 13.46 -0.30 16.08
C GLY A 58 12.57 -1.50 16.36
N THR A 59 12.10 -2.20 15.33
CA THR A 59 11.39 -3.49 15.48
C THR A 59 12.39 -4.63 15.65
N LEU A 60 12.13 -5.56 16.57
CA LEU A 60 12.97 -6.75 16.77
C LEU A 60 12.93 -7.63 15.50
N ALA A 61 14.06 -7.69 14.79
CA ALA A 61 14.22 -8.53 13.60
C ALA A 61 13.95 -10.01 13.93
N GLY A 62 13.41 -10.75 12.96
CA GLY A 62 13.06 -12.16 13.14
C GLY A 62 11.76 -12.42 13.91
N THR A 63 11.05 -11.36 14.33
CA THR A 63 9.70 -11.49 14.92
C THR A 63 8.67 -11.74 13.83
N LEU A 64 7.71 -12.62 14.09
CA LEU A 64 6.58 -12.84 13.19
C LEU A 64 5.57 -11.69 13.34
N THR A 65 5.33 -10.99 12.24
CA THR A 65 4.43 -9.84 12.17
C THR A 65 3.21 -10.18 11.32
N LYS A 66 2.03 -9.64 11.67
CA LYS A 66 0.77 -9.84 10.96
C LYS A 66 0.26 -8.52 10.37
N ILE A 67 -0.23 -8.58 9.14
CA ILE A 67 -0.95 -7.48 8.46
C ILE A 67 -2.30 -7.98 7.94
N GLY A 68 -3.33 -7.15 8.04
CA GLY A 68 -4.70 -7.49 7.60
C GLY A 68 -5.03 -6.94 6.21
N ASN A 69 -6.10 -7.46 5.62
CA ASN A 69 -6.58 -7.00 4.31
C ASN A 69 -6.97 -5.51 4.31
N ILE A 70 -7.57 -5.02 5.40
CA ILE A 70 -7.91 -3.60 5.56
C ILE A 70 -6.66 -2.72 5.43
N ASP A 71 -5.49 -3.19 5.87
CA ASP A 71 -4.25 -2.41 5.78
C ASP A 71 -3.77 -2.28 4.33
N LEU A 72 -3.87 -3.36 3.57
CA LEU A 72 -3.54 -3.37 2.14
C LEU A 72 -4.53 -2.55 1.31
N ILE A 73 -5.83 -2.61 1.64
CA ILE A 73 -6.86 -1.78 1.01
C ILE A 73 -6.55 -0.30 1.25
N LYS A 74 -6.18 0.06 2.48
CA LYS A 74 -5.79 1.43 2.82
C LYS A 74 -4.56 1.91 2.06
N ILE A 75 -3.57 1.07 1.82
CA ILE A 75 -2.41 1.43 0.97
C ILE A 75 -2.87 1.86 -0.43
N VAL A 76 -3.78 1.11 -1.04
CA VAL A 76 -4.37 1.44 -2.34
C VAL A 76 -5.15 2.76 -2.26
N GLU A 77 -6.01 2.92 -1.25
CA GLU A 77 -6.81 4.15 -1.06
C GLU A 77 -5.95 5.40 -0.79
N TYR A 78 -4.88 5.29 0.00
CA TYR A 78 -3.96 6.40 0.23
C TYR A 78 -3.19 6.77 -1.03
N THR A 79 -2.86 5.78 -1.87
CA THR A 79 -2.25 6.03 -3.18
C THR A 79 -3.19 6.82 -4.08
N GLU A 80 -4.46 6.42 -4.14
CA GLU A 80 -5.49 7.13 -4.90
C GLU A 80 -5.67 8.57 -4.41
N ALA A 81 -5.87 8.75 -3.10
CA ALA A 81 -6.07 10.07 -2.50
C ALA A 81 -4.87 11.00 -2.73
N MET A 82 -3.65 10.47 -2.59
CA MET A 82 -2.41 11.20 -2.87
C MET A 82 -2.35 11.67 -4.32
N LEU A 83 -2.62 10.79 -5.28
CA LEU A 83 -2.60 11.14 -6.71
C LEU A 83 -3.70 12.15 -7.05
N ILE A 84 -4.91 11.97 -6.53
CA ILE A 84 -6.03 12.92 -6.74
C ILE A 84 -5.67 14.33 -6.21
N ASN A 85 -5.04 14.40 -5.03
CA ASN A 85 -4.60 15.65 -4.42
C ASN A 85 -3.46 16.29 -5.21
N LYS A 86 -2.51 15.50 -5.69
CA LYS A 86 -1.40 15.96 -6.54
C LYS A 86 -1.89 16.44 -7.92
N GLY A 87 -2.90 15.78 -8.48
CA GLY A 87 -3.38 16.01 -9.84
C GLY A 87 -2.38 15.53 -10.91
N GLY A 88 -2.45 16.13 -12.09
CA GLY A 88 -1.58 15.81 -13.23
C GLY A 88 -2.15 14.72 -14.15
N ASP A 89 -1.29 14.22 -15.03
CA ASP A 89 -1.70 13.37 -16.16
C ASP A 89 -2.23 11.99 -15.75
N GLN A 90 -2.12 11.58 -14.49
CA GLN A 90 -2.68 10.31 -14.01
C GLN A 90 -4.15 10.44 -13.60
N VAL A 91 -4.64 11.67 -13.42
CA VAL A 91 -5.97 11.95 -12.86
C VAL A 91 -6.88 12.54 -13.91
N ALA A 92 -8.12 12.06 -13.97
CA ALA A 92 -9.18 12.63 -14.79
C ALA A 92 -10.32 13.14 -13.89
N THR A 93 -11.18 13.99 -14.47
CA THR A 93 -12.38 14.52 -13.81
C THR A 93 -13.60 14.15 -14.63
N ASP A 94 -14.63 13.61 -13.99
CA ASP A 94 -15.88 13.31 -14.67
C ASP A 94 -16.75 14.56 -14.89
N ARG A 95 -17.89 14.40 -15.58
CA ARG A 95 -18.84 15.49 -15.87
C ARG A 95 -19.43 16.17 -14.61
N ASN A 96 -19.35 15.50 -13.45
CA ASN A 96 -19.87 16.00 -12.18
C ASN A 96 -18.77 16.65 -11.32
N GLY A 97 -17.54 16.76 -11.84
CA GLY A 97 -16.40 17.30 -11.10
C GLY A 97 -15.71 16.29 -10.18
N LYS A 98 -16.07 15.01 -10.21
CA LYS A 98 -15.41 13.97 -9.40
C LYS A 98 -14.07 13.59 -10.04
N LYS A 99 -12.99 13.73 -9.28
CA LYS A 99 -11.66 13.28 -9.67
C LYS A 99 -11.49 11.77 -9.47
N TYR A 100 -10.76 11.13 -10.36
CA TYR A 100 -10.39 9.71 -10.26
C TYR A 100 -9.06 9.45 -10.96
N VAL A 101 -8.34 8.43 -10.52
CA VAL A 101 -7.11 7.98 -11.20
C VAL A 101 -7.50 7.15 -12.42
N LYS A 102 -6.92 7.47 -13.58
CA LYS A 102 -7.21 6.76 -14.85
C LYS A 102 -6.81 5.28 -14.74
N TRP A 103 -7.61 4.41 -15.34
CA TRP A 103 -7.43 2.96 -15.25
C TRP A 103 -6.04 2.48 -15.72
N ASP A 104 -5.52 3.08 -16.78
CA ASP A 104 -4.23 2.78 -17.39
C ASP A 104 -3.06 3.58 -16.81
N ALA A 105 -3.31 4.44 -15.82
CA ALA A 105 -2.27 5.26 -15.19
C ALA A 105 -1.20 4.38 -14.55
N LYS A 106 0.05 4.82 -14.69
CA LYS A 106 1.22 4.21 -14.04
C LYS A 106 1.38 4.79 -12.65
N VAL A 107 1.25 3.98 -11.61
CA VAL A 107 1.11 4.48 -10.23
C VAL A 107 2.08 3.81 -9.27
N GLY A 108 2.82 4.58 -8.50
CA GLY A 108 3.70 4.06 -7.47
C GLY A 108 3.62 4.91 -6.22
N SER A 109 3.72 4.29 -5.06
CA SER A 109 3.68 5.04 -3.80
C SER A 109 4.44 4.29 -2.72
N LYS A 110 4.82 5.03 -1.68
CA LYS A 110 5.34 4.47 -0.44
C LYS A 110 4.84 5.27 0.75
N GLY A 111 4.93 4.69 1.93
CA GLY A 111 4.62 5.41 3.15
C GLY A 111 4.93 4.56 4.37
N THR A 112 4.40 5.00 5.50
CA THR A 112 4.52 4.28 6.78
C THR A 112 3.14 4.03 7.37
N MET A 113 3.01 3.00 8.18
CA MET A 113 1.82 2.72 8.98
C MET A 113 2.21 2.13 10.31
N GLU A 114 1.41 2.36 11.34
CA GLU A 114 1.57 1.67 12.62
C GLU A 114 0.79 0.36 12.61
N CYS A 115 1.48 -0.75 12.86
CA CYS A 115 0.86 -2.07 13.04
C CYS A 115 0.96 -2.52 14.51
N TYR A 116 0.17 -3.54 14.86
CA TYR A 116 0.12 -4.10 16.22
C TYR A 116 0.80 -5.47 16.29
N GLN A 117 1.74 -5.65 17.21
CA GLN A 117 2.43 -6.92 17.45
C GLN A 117 1.72 -7.67 18.58
N LEU A 118 1.41 -8.94 18.37
CA LEU A 118 0.66 -9.77 19.33
C LEU A 118 1.48 -10.15 20.58
N VAL A 119 2.81 -9.99 20.56
CA VAL A 119 3.72 -10.62 21.53
C VAL A 119 4.27 -9.67 22.61
N LEU A 120 4.25 -8.34 22.43
CA LEU A 120 4.90 -7.38 23.35
C LEU A 120 3.92 -6.36 23.97
N ARG A 121 4.16 -5.95 25.23
CA ARG A 121 3.29 -5.02 26.00
C ARG A 121 3.23 -3.58 25.43
N ASN A 122 4.29 -3.11 24.76
CA ASN A 122 4.28 -1.90 23.93
C ASN A 122 4.16 -2.32 22.48
N ASN A 123 2.92 -2.50 22.02
CA ASN A 123 2.58 -3.29 20.85
C ASN A 123 2.53 -2.51 19.52
N LYS A 124 2.91 -1.24 19.48
CA LYS A 124 2.93 -0.44 18.25
C LYS A 124 4.32 -0.45 17.63
N PHE A 125 4.42 -0.82 16.37
CA PHE A 125 5.65 -0.70 15.59
C PHE A 125 5.32 -0.15 14.20
N GLY A 126 6.29 0.55 13.62
CA GLY A 126 6.17 1.08 12.26
C GLY A 126 6.35 -0.02 11.23
N VAL A 127 5.58 0.06 10.15
CA VAL A 127 5.77 -0.70 8.92
C VAL A 127 5.92 0.30 7.79
N ASP A 128 7.04 0.21 7.08
CA ASP A 128 7.27 0.89 5.82
C ASP A 128 6.58 0.04 4.74
N TRP A 129 5.79 0.68 3.90
CA TRP A 129 5.05 0.01 2.82
C TRP A 129 5.35 0.66 1.47
N GLY A 130 5.21 -0.14 0.41
CA GLY A 130 5.32 0.32 -0.96
C GLY A 130 4.31 -0.37 -1.88
N LEU A 131 3.75 0.40 -2.81
CA LEU A 131 2.99 -0.08 -3.97
C LEU A 131 3.84 0.14 -5.22
N TYR A 132 4.23 -0.93 -5.87
CA TYR A 132 5.24 -0.91 -6.95
C TYR A 132 5.05 -2.08 -7.93
N HIS A 133 5.88 -2.09 -8.97
CA HIS A 133 5.87 -3.13 -10.02
C HIS A 133 6.79 -4.27 -9.62
N THR A 134 6.35 -5.52 -9.76
CA THR A 134 7.20 -6.72 -9.51
C THR A 134 8.38 -6.83 -10.45
#